data_AF-A0A2K8VF52-F1
#
_entry.id   AF-A0A2K8VF52-F1
#
_cell.length_a   1.000
_cell.length_b   1.000
_cell.length_c   1.000
_cell.angle_alpha   90.00
_cell.angle_beta   90.00
_cell.angle_gamma   90.00
#
_symmetry.space_group_name_H-M   'P 1'
#
loop_
_entity.id
_entity.type
_entity.pdbx_description
1 polymer ?
#
loop_
_entity_poly.entity_id
_entity_poly.type
_entity_poly.pdbx_seq_one_letter_code
_entity_poly.pdbx_strand_id
1 'polypeptide(L)'
;MNEEKLFKYLSFLKTECARHSYDGHIDEDEINQFNIEIRRFKTYVIESEFISDSFKQEIYKVDFNLHETRHNRTQPKFLLWLFGGDFGKQHSEQENRKYRFQKLSNDIESLEFRLKAM
;
A
#
# COMPACT_ATOMS: atom_id res chain seq x y z
N MET A 1 -9.19 -19.49 -1.77
CA MET A 1 -9.24 -18.85 -0.43
C MET A 1 -10.70 -18.64 -0.02
N ASN A 2 -11.13 -18.96 1.20
CA ASN A 2 -12.51 -18.63 1.64
C ASN A 2 -12.57 -17.20 2.23
N GLU A 3 -13.77 -16.69 2.52
CA GLU A 3 -13.97 -15.32 3.03
C GLU A 3 -13.24 -15.06 4.35
N GLU A 4 -13.27 -16.00 5.30
CA GLU A 4 -12.56 -15.86 6.57
C GLU A 4 -11.05 -15.63 6.34
N LYS A 5 -10.44 -16.44 5.46
CA LYS A 5 -9.03 -16.27 5.09
C LYS A 5 -8.79 -14.97 4.33
N LEU A 6 -9.72 -14.54 3.48
CA LEU A 6 -9.65 -13.26 2.78
C LEU A 6 -9.56 -12.10 3.79
N PHE A 7 -10.47 -12.04 4.76
CA PHE A 7 -10.45 -10.96 5.77
C PHE A 7 -9.21 -11.02 6.66
N LYS A 8 -8.72 -12.21 7.00
CA LYS A 8 -7.44 -12.36 7.71
C LYS A 8 -6.27 -11.82 6.89
N TYR A 9 -6.25 -12.08 5.58
CA TYR A 9 -5.20 -11.58 4.69
C TYR A 9 -5.27 -10.05 4.53
N LEU A 10 -6.46 -9.50 4.32
CA LEU A 10 -6.65 -8.04 4.26
C LEU A 10 -6.19 -7.37 5.56
N SER A 11 -6.52 -7.95 6.71
CA SER A 11 -6.09 -7.45 8.01
C SER A 11 -4.57 -7.49 8.17
N PHE A 12 -3.92 -8.55 7.70
CA PHE A 12 -2.46 -8.64 7.65
C PHE A 12 -1.86 -7.54 6.77
N LEU A 13 -2.31 -7.39 5.52
CA LEU A 13 -1.81 -6.36 4.59
C LEU A 13 -2.01 -4.95 5.14
N LYS A 14 -3.18 -4.67 5.73
CA LYS A 14 -3.49 -3.39 6.38
C LYS A 14 -2.51 -3.08 7.50
N THR A 15 -2.25 -4.08 8.35
CA THR A 15 -1.36 -3.95 9.52
C THR A 15 0.07 -3.71 9.10
N GLU A 16 0.59 -4.44 8.12
CA GLU A 16 1.94 -4.22 7.59
C GLU A 16 2.07 -2.83 6.93
N CYS A 17 1.05 -2.38 6.20
CA CYS A 17 1.04 -1.02 5.64
C CYS A 17 1.09 0.05 6.75
N ALA A 18 0.27 -0.12 7.79
CA ALA A 18 0.26 0.80 8.92
C ALA A 18 1.63 0.81 9.62
N ARG A 19 2.20 -0.37 9.90
CA ARG A 19 3.53 -0.49 10.53
C ARG A 19 4.59 0.25 9.72
N HIS A 20 4.72 -0.05 8.42
CA HIS A 20 5.69 0.60 7.55
C HIS A 20 5.53 2.12 7.50
N SER A 21 4.30 2.65 7.57
CA SER A 21 4.08 4.10 7.59
C SER A 21 4.68 4.82 8.81
N TYR A 22 4.92 4.09 9.92
CA TYR A 22 5.56 4.61 11.14
C TYR A 22 7.06 4.27 11.24
N ASP A 23 7.61 3.46 10.33
CA ASP A 23 9.02 3.09 10.36
C ASP A 23 9.91 4.34 10.17
N GLY A 24 11.08 4.35 10.81
CA GLY A 24 12.04 5.44 10.64
C GLY A 24 12.57 5.53 9.20
N HIS A 25 12.73 4.37 8.57
CA HIS A 25 13.21 4.17 7.21
C HIS A 25 12.53 2.93 6.64
N ILE A 26 12.13 2.99 5.36
CA ILE A 26 11.58 1.86 4.62
C ILE A 26 12.57 1.58 3.48
N ASP A 27 13.21 0.42 3.52
CA ASP A 27 14.19 0.06 2.50
C ASP A 27 13.54 -0.56 1.25
N GLU A 28 14.32 -0.72 0.19
CA GLU A 28 13.81 -1.27 -1.07
C GLU A 28 13.52 -2.78 -1.00
N ASP A 29 14.23 -3.51 -0.13
CA ASP A 29 14.03 -4.94 0.05
C ASP A 29 12.70 -5.22 0.74
N GLU A 30 12.34 -4.43 1.76
CA GLU A 30 11.02 -4.45 2.41
C GLU A 30 9.90 -4.16 1.41
N ILE A 31 10.06 -3.13 0.58
CA ILE A 31 9.10 -2.80 -0.49
C ILE A 31 8.96 -3.97 -1.48
N ASN A 32 10.08 -4.59 -1.86
CA ASN A 32 10.09 -5.73 -2.78
C ASN A 32 9.40 -6.95 -2.17
N GLN A 33 9.68 -7.25 -0.90
CA GLN A 33 9.03 -8.34 -0.16
C GLN A 33 7.52 -8.10 -0.07
N PHE A 34 7.09 -6.88 0.27
CA PHE A 34 5.68 -6.56 0.36
C PHE A 34 4.98 -6.59 -1.00
N ASN A 35 5.66 -6.17 -2.07
CA ASN A 35 5.17 -6.34 -3.45
C ASN A 35 4.96 -7.82 -3.83
N ILE A 36 5.86 -8.72 -3.43
CA ILE A 36 5.70 -10.16 -3.64
C ILE A 36 4.45 -10.66 -2.91
N GLU A 37 4.24 -10.18 -1.69
CA GLU A 37 3.11 -10.57 -0.86
C GLU A 37 1.76 -10.08 -1.42
N ILE A 38 1.70 -8.84 -1.91
CA ILE A 38 0.54 -8.31 -2.65
C ILE A 38 0.24 -9.14 -3.90
N ARG A 39 1.27 -9.56 -4.64
CA ARG A 39 1.10 -10.40 -5.84
C ARG A 39 0.50 -11.76 -5.46
N ARG A 40 1.01 -12.40 -4.40
CA ARG A 40 0.45 -13.66 -3.87
C ARG A 40 -1.00 -13.50 -3.46
N PHE A 41 -1.32 -12.43 -2.73
CA PHE A 41 -2.69 -12.11 -2.34
C PHE A 41 -3.61 -12.02 -3.57
N LYS A 42 -3.21 -11.25 -4.59
CA LYS A 42 -4.00 -11.11 -5.83
C LYS A 42 -4.19 -12.46 -6.53
N THR A 43 -3.16 -13.29 -6.60
CA THR A 43 -3.25 -14.66 -7.12
C THR A 43 -4.25 -15.50 -6.34
N TYR A 44 -4.20 -15.48 -5.01
CA TYR A 44 -5.16 -16.23 -4.19
C TYR A 44 -6.60 -15.74 -4.29
N VAL A 45 -6.81 -14.46 -4.57
CA VAL A 45 -8.13 -13.90 -4.83
C VAL A 45 -8.67 -14.36 -6.19
N ILE A 46 -7.87 -14.23 -7.26
CA ILE A 46 -8.34 -14.56 -8.62
C ILE A 46 -8.59 -16.06 -8.80
N GLU A 47 -7.71 -16.90 -8.26
CA GLU A 47 -7.80 -18.37 -8.33
C GLU A 47 -8.86 -18.94 -7.38
N SER A 48 -9.46 -18.12 -6.51
CA SER A 48 -10.45 -18.62 -5.58
C SER A 48 -11.79 -18.88 -6.27
N GLU A 49 -12.28 -20.12 -6.14
CA GLU A 49 -13.65 -20.51 -6.49
C GLU A 49 -14.67 -20.09 -5.40
N PHE A 50 -14.20 -19.79 -4.19
CA PHE A 50 -15.07 -19.48 -3.04
C PHE A 50 -15.32 -17.98 -2.84
N ILE A 51 -14.56 -17.11 -3.51
CA ILE A 51 -14.78 -15.67 -3.47
C ILE A 51 -15.63 -15.28 -4.66
N SER A 52 -16.73 -14.56 -4.43
CA SER A 52 -17.63 -14.10 -5.47
C SER A 52 -16.95 -13.11 -6.42
N ASP A 53 -17.42 -13.03 -7.66
CA ASP A 53 -16.86 -12.09 -8.63
C ASP A 53 -17.05 -10.63 -8.22
N SER A 54 -18.12 -10.32 -7.47
CA SER A 54 -18.34 -8.98 -6.92
C SER A 54 -17.28 -8.60 -5.88
N PHE A 55 -16.90 -9.54 -5.00
CA PHE A 55 -15.78 -9.34 -4.06
C PHE A 55 -14.47 -9.13 -4.83
N LYS A 56 -14.19 -9.95 -5.84
CA LYS A 56 -12.99 -9.80 -6.68
C LYS A 56 -12.96 -8.41 -7.29
N GLN A 57 -14.05 -7.96 -7.90
CA GLN A 57 -14.15 -6.63 -8.51
C GLN A 57 -13.88 -5.50 -7.51
N GLU A 58 -14.44 -5.56 -6.29
CA GLU A 58 -14.17 -4.58 -5.24
C GLU A 58 -12.69 -4.56 -4.81
N ILE A 59 -12.07 -5.74 -4.67
CA ILE A 59 -10.65 -5.85 -4.35
C ILE A 59 -9.78 -5.20 -5.44
N TYR A 60 -10.11 -5.44 -6.72
CA TYR A 60 -9.35 -4.88 -7.85
C TYR A 60 -9.49 -3.36 -8.04
N LYS A 61 -10.44 -2.72 -7.36
CA LYS A 61 -10.54 -1.24 -7.33
C LYS A 61 -9.46 -0.60 -6.44
N VAL A 62 -8.88 -1.35 -5.51
CA VAL A 62 -7.80 -0.84 -4.65
C VAL A 62 -6.51 -0.75 -5.47
N ASP A 63 -5.89 0.43 -5.46
CA ASP A 63 -4.54 0.57 -5.97
C ASP A 63 -3.56 -0.03 -4.97
N PHE A 64 -2.93 -1.14 -5.33
CA PHE A 64 -1.90 -1.80 -4.52
C PHE A 64 -0.46 -1.43 -4.94
N ASN A 65 -0.27 -0.49 -5.87
CA ASN A 65 1.06 -0.10 -6.33
C ASN A 65 1.80 0.68 -5.25
N LEU A 66 2.89 0.14 -4.69
CA LEU A 66 3.66 0.81 -3.63
C LEU A 66 4.52 1.99 -4.10
N HIS A 67 4.63 2.20 -5.41
CA HIS A 67 5.40 3.31 -5.97
C HIS A 67 4.50 4.52 -6.24
N GLU A 68 4.50 5.49 -5.33
CA GLU A 68 3.86 6.79 -5.55
C GLU A 68 4.85 7.74 -6.24
N THR A 69 4.58 8.12 -7.48
CA THR A 69 5.35 9.17 -8.16
C THR A 69 4.80 10.55 -7.77
N ARG A 70 5.33 11.09 -6.66
CA ARG A 70 5.23 12.50 -6.20
C ARG A 70 3.85 12.99 -5.74
N HIS A 71 3.66 13.05 -4.42
CA HIS A 71 2.59 13.87 -3.83
C HIS A 71 2.95 15.36 -3.67
N ASN A 72 4.23 15.73 -3.75
CA ASN A 72 4.69 17.12 -3.64
C ASN A 72 4.84 17.77 -5.01
N ARG A 73 3.73 18.23 -5.63
CA ARG A 73 3.79 19.19 -6.76
C ARG A 73 3.89 20.66 -6.30
N THR A 74 3.82 20.94 -4.99
CA THR A 74 3.66 22.31 -4.47
C THR A 74 4.81 22.83 -3.62
N GLN A 75 5.92 22.10 -3.44
CA GLN A 75 7.12 22.70 -2.85
C GLN A 75 8.07 23.20 -3.96
N PRO A 76 8.46 24.48 -3.95
CA PRO A 76 9.39 25.00 -4.94
C PRO A 76 10.70 24.25 -4.83
N LYS A 77 11.12 23.58 -5.91
CA LYS A 77 12.41 22.87 -6.03
C LYS A 77 13.62 23.70 -5.59
N PHE A 78 13.48 25.01 -5.59
CA PHE A 78 14.45 26.00 -5.12
C PHE A 78 14.88 25.82 -3.66
N LEU A 79 13.97 25.49 -2.73
CA LEU A 79 14.30 25.36 -1.30
C LEU A 79 15.08 24.07 -0.97
N LEU A 80 14.75 22.95 -1.63
CA LEU A 80 15.48 21.68 -1.50
C LEU A 80 16.87 21.75 -2.15
N TRP A 81 17.01 22.51 -3.25
CA TRP A 81 18.29 22.72 -3.93
C TRP A 81 19.27 23.60 -3.13
N LEU A 82 18.76 24.61 -2.39
CA LEU A 82 19.60 25.52 -1.61
C LEU A 82 20.20 24.93 -0.33
N PHE A 83 19.60 23.89 0.26
CA PHE A 83 19.99 23.40 1.59
C PHE A 83 20.16 21.88 1.75
N GLY A 84 19.86 21.04 0.74
CA GLY A 84 19.65 19.61 1.01
C GLY A 84 20.24 18.57 0.06
N GLY A 85 20.72 18.91 -1.16
CA GLY A 85 21.35 17.93 -2.08
C GLY A 85 20.66 16.55 -2.14
N ASP A 86 21.45 15.48 -2.02
CA ASP A 86 20.96 14.09 -1.99
C ASP A 86 20.16 13.74 -0.71
N PHE A 87 20.45 14.38 0.42
CA PHE A 87 19.77 14.14 1.69
C PHE A 87 18.29 14.56 1.62
N GLY A 88 18.00 15.73 1.05
CA GLY A 88 16.63 16.22 0.85
C GLY A 88 15.83 15.34 -0.12
N LYS A 89 16.51 14.75 -1.12
CA LYS A 89 15.90 13.78 -2.04
C LYS A 89 15.52 12.49 -1.31
N GLN A 90 16.46 11.91 -0.55
CA GLN A 90 16.22 10.69 0.22
C GLN A 90 15.10 10.88 1.26
N HIS A 91 15.10 12.00 1.98
CA HIS A 91 14.04 12.32 2.94
C HIS A 91 12.67 12.41 2.26
N SER A 92 12.58 13.11 1.12
CA SER A 92 11.33 13.21 0.36
C SER A 92 10.86 11.85 -0.17
N GLU A 93 11.77 11.01 -0.64
CA GLU A 93 11.44 9.64 -1.06
C GLU A 93 10.88 8.81 0.10
N GLN A 94 11.47 8.91 1.29
CA GLN A 94 10.98 8.24 2.49
C GLN A 94 9.60 8.72 2.91
N GLU A 95 9.35 10.04 2.90
CA GLU A 95 8.03 10.61 3.20
C GLU A 95 6.97 10.15 2.18
N ASN A 96 7.31 10.11 0.88
CA ASN A 96 6.39 9.60 -0.14
C ASN A 96 6.09 8.09 0.07
N ARG A 97 7.10 7.28 0.46
CA ARG A 97 6.89 5.86 0.80
C ARG A 97 5.94 5.73 1.98
N LYS A 98 6.20 6.43 3.11
CA LYS A 98 5.34 6.39 4.31
C LYS A 98 3.90 6.79 4.00
N TYR A 99 3.72 7.90 3.29
CA TYR A 99 2.41 8.35 2.85
C TYR A 99 1.69 7.28 2.02
N ARG A 100 2.41 6.66 1.07
CA ARG A 100 1.81 5.65 0.20
C ARG A 100 1.33 4.42 0.95
N PHE A 101 2.13 3.95 1.92
CA PHE A 101 1.76 2.85 2.81
C PHE A 101 0.57 3.23 3.69
N GLN A 102 0.55 4.44 4.27
CA GLN A 102 -0.59 4.92 5.05
C GLN A 102 -1.88 4.95 4.21
N LYS A 103 -1.81 5.49 3.00
CA LYS A 103 -2.93 5.51 2.04
C LYS A 103 -3.42 4.10 1.71
N LEU A 104 -2.50 3.16 1.44
CA LEU A 104 -2.88 1.76 1.18
C LEU A 104 -3.58 1.12 2.37
N SER A 105 -3.11 1.38 3.60
CA SER A 105 -3.74 0.87 4.81
C SER A 105 -5.21 1.34 4.92
N ASN A 106 -5.46 2.63 4.68
CA ASN A 106 -6.80 3.21 4.70
C ASN A 106 -7.69 2.68 3.56
N ASP A 107 -7.12 2.48 2.36
CA ASP A 107 -7.84 1.91 1.22
C ASP A 107 -8.26 0.47 1.50
N ILE A 108 -7.39 -0.33 2.15
CA ILE A 108 -7.70 -1.70 2.59
C ILE A 108 -8.76 -1.71 3.68
N GLU A 109 -8.69 -0.81 4.68
CA GLU A 109 -9.73 -0.68 5.69
C GLU A 109 -11.10 -0.36 5.08
N SER A 110 -11.11 0.58 4.13
CA SER A 110 -12.32 0.95 3.40
C SER A 110 -12.84 -0.21 2.56
N LEU A 111 -11.96 -1.01 1.96
CA LEU A 111 -12.32 -2.25 1.27
C LEU A 111 -12.93 -3.27 2.23
N GLU A 112 -12.31 -3.54 3.38
CA GLU A 112 -12.85 -4.45 4.40
C GLU A 112 -14.27 -4.05 4.81
N PHE A 113 -14.53 -2.75 4.99
CA PHE A 113 -15.86 -2.24 5.29
C PHE A 113 -16.86 -2.49 4.16
N ARG A 114 -16.50 -2.19 2.91
CA ARG A 114 -17.37 -2.44 1.74
C ARG A 114 -17.70 -3.92 1.58
N LEU A 115 -16.71 -4.80 1.70
CA LEU A 115 -16.90 -6.25 1.58
C LEU A 115 -17.82 -6.82 2.67
N LYS A 116 -17.75 -6.29 3.90
CA LYS A 116 -18.67 -6.71 5.00
C LYS A 116 -20.11 -6.25 4.81
N ALA A 117 -20.32 -5.23 3.98
CA ALA A 117 -21.65 -4.66 3.70
C ALA A 117 -22.33 -5.28 2.47
N MET A 118 -21.65 -6.18 1.76
CA MET A 118 -22.15 -6.94 0.61
C MET A 118 -22.75 -8.27 1.07
#